data_AF-A0A0F5Q0P2-F1
#
_entry.id   AF-A0A0F5Q0P2-F1
#
_cell.length_a   1.000
_cell.length_b   1.000
_cell.length_c   1.000
_cell.angle_alpha   90.00
_cell.angle_beta   90.00
_cell.angle_gamma   90.00
#
_symmetry.space_group_name_H-M   'P 1'
#
loop_
_entity.id
_entity.type
_entity.pdbx_description
1 polymer ?
#
loop_
_entity_poly.entity_id
_entity_poly.type
_entity_poly.pdbx_seq_one_letter_code
_entity_poly.pdbx_strand_id
1 'polypeptide(L)'
;MNLHADAAQRLKIYQGLQARNRVVAVLRLGVPAMGAVALALLVGQIYLSSLGSRFGVGKITVTRESVSVDAPQYAGLLDDGTAYRVSATSAQAATGATDQIALTHSRLVMTRPTGVATTVEAEAALLDTTRELVVIKDIAHVSTSEGTKGVVADSIFDYKTQSLVGQGPVTIDYADGTHLVAEGLTYNAITMIWTFTRSTVTLPDTPGADPEAADPEAAKTTEMTVP
;
A
#
# COMPACT_ATOMS: atom_id res chain seq x y z
N MET A 1 -87.22 -21.51 -43.17
CA MET A 1 -86.65 -20.48 -42.27
C MET A 1 -85.98 -21.19 -41.11
N ASN A 2 -84.70 -21.12 -40.75
CA ASN A 2 -83.53 -20.35 -41.19
C ASN A 2 -82.25 -21.14 -40.81
N LEU A 3 -81.78 -22.06 -41.67
CA LEU A 3 -80.56 -22.85 -41.41
C LEU A 3 -79.26 -22.02 -41.55
N HIS A 4 -79.30 -20.92 -42.31
CA HIS A 4 -78.14 -20.05 -42.52
C HIS A 4 -77.83 -19.12 -41.32
N ALA A 5 -78.81 -18.85 -40.45
CA ALA A 5 -78.62 -18.02 -39.27
C ALA A 5 -77.79 -18.73 -38.17
N ASP A 6 -77.96 -20.05 -38.01
CA ASP A 6 -77.27 -20.84 -36.99
C ASP A 6 -75.78 -21.06 -37.32
N ALA A 7 -75.44 -21.28 -38.59
CA ALA A 7 -74.06 -21.46 -39.03
C ALA A 7 -73.19 -20.20 -38.85
N ALA A 8 -73.73 -19.03 -39.19
CA ALA A 8 -73.02 -17.75 -39.03
C ALA A 8 -72.84 -17.35 -37.56
N GLN A 9 -73.80 -17.70 -36.70
CA GLN A 9 -73.74 -17.42 -35.27
C GLN A 9 -72.73 -18.33 -34.56
N ARG A 10 -72.63 -19.61 -34.94
CA ARG A 10 -71.60 -20.54 -34.46
C ARG A 10 -70.20 -20.09 -34.87
N LEU A 11 -69.99 -19.65 -36.12
CA LEU A 11 -68.70 -19.14 -36.60
C LEU A 11 -68.18 -17.94 -35.81
N LYS A 12 -69.05 -16.99 -35.43
CA LYS A 12 -68.67 -15.84 -34.59
C LYS A 12 -68.25 -16.27 -33.17
N ILE A 13 -68.91 -17.27 -32.60
CA ILE A 13 -68.54 -17.82 -31.27
C ILE A 13 -67.20 -18.55 -31.34
N TYR A 14 -66.94 -19.34 -32.38
CA TYR A 14 -65.65 -20.04 -32.57
C TYR A 14 -64.48 -19.08 -32.81
N GLN A 15 -64.68 -17.97 -33.54
CA GLN A 15 -63.65 -16.95 -33.76
C GLN A 15 -63.27 -16.22 -32.46
N GLY A 16 -64.24 -15.94 -31.58
CA GLY A 16 -63.98 -15.33 -30.26
C GLY A 16 -63.15 -16.23 -29.32
N LEU A 17 -63.28 -17.55 -29.44
CA LEU A 17 -62.53 -18.54 -28.66
C LEU A 17 -61.10 -18.76 -29.18
N GLN A 18 -60.87 -18.69 -30.49
CA GLN A 18 -59.53 -18.79 -31.08
C GLN A 18 -58.63 -17.59 -30.77
N ALA A 19 -59.18 -16.37 -30.73
CA ALA A 19 -58.41 -15.17 -30.40
C ALA A 19 -57.86 -15.22 -28.96
N ARG A 20 -58.66 -15.69 -28.01
CA ARG A 20 -58.24 -15.85 -26.60
C ARG A 20 -57.19 -16.95 -26.43
N ASN A 21 -57.32 -18.05 -27.17
CA ASN A 21 -56.35 -19.14 -27.11
C ASN A 21 -54.98 -18.73 -27.66
N ARG A 22 -54.92 -17.85 -28.67
CA ARG A 22 -53.67 -17.26 -29.18
C ARG A 22 -52.98 -16.35 -28.16
N VAL A 23 -53.74 -15.50 -27.46
CA VAL A 23 -53.17 -14.62 -26.42
C VAL A 23 -52.60 -15.44 -25.27
N VAL A 24 -53.31 -16.47 -24.82
CA VAL A 24 -52.81 -17.38 -23.78
C VAL A 24 -51.58 -18.15 -24.26
N ALA A 25 -51.54 -18.61 -25.51
CA ALA A 25 -50.38 -19.29 -26.08
C ALA A 25 -49.14 -18.39 -26.17
N VAL A 26 -49.31 -17.12 -26.59
CA VAL A 26 -48.21 -16.14 -26.63
C VAL A 26 -47.71 -15.83 -25.22
N LEU A 27 -48.61 -15.65 -24.24
CA LEU A 27 -48.21 -15.36 -22.87
C LEU A 27 -47.48 -16.55 -22.21
N ARG A 28 -47.91 -17.79 -22.53
CA ARG A 28 -47.31 -19.02 -21.99
C ARG A 28 -45.91 -19.29 -22.53
N LEU A 29 -45.54 -18.71 -23.67
CA LEU A 29 -44.18 -18.80 -24.23
C LEU A 29 -43.37 -17.53 -23.95
N GLY A 30 -44.00 -16.36 -23.99
CA GLY A 30 -43.36 -15.07 -23.80
C GLY A 30 -42.84 -14.85 -22.39
N VAL A 31 -43.62 -15.23 -21.36
CA VAL A 31 -43.20 -15.09 -19.96
C VAL A 31 -41.96 -15.93 -19.64
N PRO A 32 -41.91 -17.25 -19.93
CA PRO A 32 -40.69 -18.02 -19.69
C PRO A 32 -39.51 -17.60 -20.58
N ALA A 33 -39.75 -17.16 -21.82
CA ALA A 33 -38.69 -16.65 -22.69
C ALA A 33 -38.06 -15.36 -22.13
N MET A 34 -38.86 -14.40 -21.65
CA MET A 34 -38.33 -13.20 -21.00
C MET A 34 -37.57 -13.54 -19.72
N GLY A 35 -38.04 -14.51 -18.94
CA GLY A 35 -37.31 -15.02 -17.77
C GLY A 35 -35.95 -15.61 -18.14
N ALA A 36 -35.88 -16.40 -19.21
CA ALA A 36 -34.63 -16.97 -19.71
C ALA A 36 -33.66 -15.88 -20.21
N VAL A 37 -34.16 -14.85 -20.89
CA VAL A 37 -33.35 -13.70 -21.33
C VAL A 37 -32.82 -12.91 -20.14
N ALA A 38 -33.65 -12.61 -19.14
CA ALA A 38 -33.23 -11.92 -17.93
C ALA A 38 -32.17 -12.72 -17.15
N LEU A 39 -32.35 -14.04 -17.03
CA LEU A 39 -31.37 -14.95 -16.43
C LEU A 39 -30.05 -14.93 -17.21
N ALA A 40 -30.10 -15.03 -18.54
CA ALA A 40 -28.92 -15.01 -19.39
C ALA A 40 -28.15 -13.68 -19.28
N LEU A 41 -28.87 -12.56 -19.17
CA LEU A 41 -28.25 -11.24 -18.93
C LEU A 41 -27.57 -11.18 -17.56
N LEU A 42 -28.23 -11.67 -16.50
CA LEU A 42 -27.65 -11.72 -15.15
C LEU A 42 -26.40 -12.60 -15.11
N VAL A 43 -26.47 -13.81 -15.68
CA VAL A 43 -25.33 -14.73 -15.77
C VAL A 43 -24.21 -14.12 -16.62
N GLY A 44 -24.54 -13.46 -17.73
CA GLY A 44 -23.59 -12.76 -18.57
C GLY A 44 -22.89 -11.62 -17.84
N GLN A 45 -23.63 -10.80 -17.07
CA GLN A 45 -23.05 -9.77 -16.21
C GLN A 45 -22.13 -10.37 -15.15
N ILE A 46 -22.54 -11.45 -14.48
CA ILE A 46 -21.71 -12.14 -13.50
C ILE A 46 -20.44 -12.69 -14.17
N TYR A 47 -20.54 -13.25 -15.38
CA TYR A 47 -19.41 -13.78 -16.12
C TYR A 47 -18.43 -12.68 -16.54
N LEU A 48 -18.92 -11.58 -17.14
CA LEU A 48 -18.09 -10.43 -17.52
C LEU A 48 -17.45 -9.76 -16.28
N SER A 49 -18.24 -9.55 -15.22
CA SER A 49 -17.74 -9.00 -13.96
C SER A 49 -16.75 -9.95 -13.28
N SER A 50 -16.94 -11.26 -13.40
CA SER A 50 -16.01 -12.29 -12.94
C SER A 50 -14.71 -12.29 -13.76
N LEU A 51 -14.75 -12.02 -15.06
CA LEU A 51 -13.52 -11.85 -15.85
C LEU A 51 -12.76 -10.58 -15.42
N GLY A 52 -13.46 -9.51 -15.03
CA GLY A 52 -12.84 -8.30 -14.47
C GLY A 52 -12.37 -8.44 -13.01
N SER A 53 -13.12 -9.18 -12.19
CA SER A 53 -12.89 -9.33 -10.74
C SER A 53 -11.96 -10.49 -10.39
N ARG A 54 -11.67 -11.41 -11.34
CA ARG A 54 -10.69 -12.49 -11.15
C ARG A 54 -9.24 -12.07 -11.41
N PHE A 55 -8.96 -10.78 -11.58
CA PHE A 55 -7.60 -10.22 -11.56
C PHE A 55 -7.28 -9.49 -10.25
N GLY A 56 -7.92 -9.89 -9.16
CA GLY A 56 -7.65 -9.42 -7.78
C GLY A 56 -6.92 -10.45 -6.92
N VAL A 57 -5.98 -11.20 -7.49
CA VAL A 57 -4.96 -11.97 -6.75
C VAL A 57 -3.69 -11.84 -7.57
N GLY A 58 -2.64 -11.24 -6.98
CA GLY A 58 -1.35 -11.08 -7.62
C GLY A 58 -0.94 -12.34 -8.36
N LYS A 59 -0.64 -12.23 -9.65
CA LYS A 59 -0.17 -13.35 -10.46
C LYS A 59 1.10 -13.88 -9.81
N ILE A 60 1.02 -15.00 -9.09
CA ILE A 60 2.21 -15.73 -8.68
C ILE A 60 2.75 -16.41 -9.94
N THR A 61 3.68 -15.74 -10.62
CA THR A 61 4.36 -16.32 -11.77
C THR A 61 5.53 -17.13 -11.23
N VAL A 62 5.33 -18.44 -11.11
CA VAL A 62 6.41 -19.38 -10.78
C VAL A 62 7.11 -19.73 -12.07
N THR A 63 8.28 -19.14 -12.29
CA THR A 63 9.20 -19.58 -13.35
C THR A 63 10.12 -20.64 -12.73
N ARG A 64 10.75 -21.51 -13.54
CA ARG A 64 11.65 -22.57 -13.02
C ARG A 64 12.83 -22.03 -12.18
N GLU A 65 13.07 -20.71 -12.22
CA GLU A 65 14.22 -20.02 -11.63
C GLU A 65 13.84 -18.98 -10.55
N SER A 66 12.58 -18.54 -10.45
CA SER A 66 12.13 -17.59 -9.43
C SER A 66 10.63 -17.65 -9.16
N VAL A 67 10.25 -17.29 -7.93
CA VAL A 67 8.87 -17.05 -7.51
C VAL A 67 8.68 -15.54 -7.42
N SER A 68 7.72 -15.00 -8.17
CA SER A 68 7.34 -13.59 -8.05
C SER A 68 5.88 -13.45 -7.66
N VAL A 69 5.60 -12.49 -6.78
CA VAL A 69 4.26 -12.12 -6.34
C VAL A 69 4.02 -10.67 -6.74
N ASP A 70 2.91 -10.43 -7.43
CA ASP A 70 2.45 -9.10 -7.82
C ASP A 70 1.63 -8.47 -6.68
N ALA A 71 1.85 -7.17 -6.43
CA ALA A 71 1.21 -6.40 -5.37
C ALA A 71 1.12 -7.10 -3.99
N PRO A 72 2.24 -7.63 -3.43
CA PRO A 72 2.22 -8.28 -2.13
C PRO A 72 1.85 -7.27 -1.02
N GLN A 73 1.06 -7.72 -0.04
CA GLN A 73 0.85 -6.99 1.21
C GLN A 73 0.94 -7.91 2.42
N TYR A 74 1.42 -7.35 3.53
CA TYR A 74 1.43 -7.95 4.84
C TYR A 74 1.03 -6.91 5.88
N ALA A 75 0.27 -7.30 6.89
CA ALA A 75 -0.15 -6.41 7.96
C ALA A 75 -0.18 -7.16 9.29
N GLY A 76 0.10 -6.44 10.37
CA GLY A 76 0.13 -7.00 11.71
C GLY A 76 0.05 -5.94 12.80
N LEU A 77 0.21 -6.39 14.04
CA LEU A 77 0.30 -5.56 15.24
C LEU A 77 1.61 -5.90 15.95
N LEU A 78 2.33 -4.89 16.45
CA LEU A 78 3.41 -5.04 17.41
C LEU A 78 2.84 -5.19 18.82
N ASP A 79 3.68 -5.64 19.76
CA ASP A 79 3.33 -5.84 21.17
C ASP A 79 2.93 -4.53 21.87
N ASP A 80 3.38 -3.38 21.37
CA ASP A 80 3.04 -2.04 21.85
C ASP A 80 1.68 -1.53 21.31
N GLY A 81 0.99 -2.33 20.49
CA GLY A 81 -0.26 -1.98 19.83
C GLY A 81 -0.10 -1.19 18.54
N THR A 82 1.12 -0.93 18.08
CA THR A 82 1.38 -0.27 16.79
C THR A 82 0.95 -1.20 15.66
N ALA A 83 0.00 -0.75 14.84
CA ALA A 83 -0.40 -1.44 13.62
C ALA A 83 0.60 -1.15 12.51
N TYR A 84 1.03 -2.17 11.78
CA TYR A 84 1.91 -1.98 10.64
C TYR A 84 1.38 -2.67 9.38
N ARG A 85 1.72 -2.10 8.23
CA ARG A 85 1.42 -2.64 6.91
C ARG A 85 2.62 -2.46 6.01
N VAL A 86 3.09 -3.56 5.43
CA VAL A 86 4.11 -3.59 4.40
C VAL A 86 3.44 -3.93 3.07
N SER A 87 3.78 -3.20 2.02
CA SER A 87 3.30 -3.43 0.66
C SER A 87 4.41 -3.16 -0.34
N ALA A 88 4.34 -3.79 -1.51
CA ALA A 88 5.23 -3.48 -2.63
C ALA A 88 4.46 -3.62 -3.95
N THR A 89 5.01 -3.09 -5.03
CA THR A 89 4.47 -3.38 -6.38
C THR A 89 4.79 -4.81 -6.79
N SER A 90 5.97 -5.31 -6.44
CA SER A 90 6.31 -6.72 -6.65
C SER A 90 7.25 -7.24 -5.56
N ALA A 91 7.16 -8.54 -5.30
CA ALA A 91 8.15 -9.31 -4.57
C ALA A 91 8.70 -10.41 -5.48
N GLN A 92 10.00 -10.67 -5.40
CA GLN A 92 10.65 -11.76 -6.13
C GLN A 92 11.66 -12.48 -5.23
N ALA A 93 11.61 -13.81 -5.23
CA ALA A 93 12.61 -14.67 -4.61
C ALA A 93 13.17 -15.63 -5.64
N ALA A 94 14.50 -15.72 -5.73
CA ALA A 94 15.16 -16.70 -6.60
C ALA A 94 15.01 -18.11 -6.00
N THR A 95 14.86 -19.14 -6.83
CA THR A 95 14.70 -20.52 -6.33
C THR A 95 15.93 -21.02 -5.54
N GLY A 96 17.11 -20.47 -5.81
CA GLY A 96 18.34 -20.76 -5.07
C GLY A 96 18.58 -19.90 -3.82
N ALA A 97 17.75 -18.88 -3.58
CA ALA A 97 17.85 -17.95 -2.46
C ALA A 97 16.44 -17.50 -2.05
N THR A 98 15.60 -18.46 -1.65
CA THR A 98 14.18 -18.22 -1.34
C THR A 98 13.97 -17.37 -0.10
N ASP A 99 14.98 -17.26 0.74
CA ASP A 99 15.04 -16.41 1.93
C ASP A 99 15.40 -14.95 1.63
N GLN A 100 15.80 -14.65 0.39
CA GLN A 100 16.11 -13.30 -0.07
C GLN A 100 15.02 -12.81 -1.01
N ILE A 101 14.14 -11.97 -0.48
CA ILE A 101 12.97 -11.45 -1.18
C ILE A 101 13.24 -10.01 -1.60
N ALA A 102 13.44 -9.80 -2.89
CA ALA A 102 13.55 -8.46 -3.47
C ALA A 102 12.16 -7.83 -3.58
N LEU A 103 12.01 -6.63 -3.05
CA LEU A 103 10.80 -5.81 -3.06
C LEU A 103 11.02 -4.60 -3.96
N THR A 104 10.07 -4.33 -4.85
CA THR A 104 10.10 -3.18 -5.77
C THR A 104 9.00 -2.19 -5.42
N HIS A 105 9.33 -0.90 -5.32
CA HIS A 105 8.47 0.17 -4.80
C HIS A 105 7.81 -0.23 -3.48
N SER A 106 8.64 -0.52 -2.48
CA SER A 106 8.19 -0.95 -1.16
C SER A 106 7.71 0.23 -0.31
N ARG A 107 6.67 -0.03 0.49
CA ARG A 107 6.07 0.93 1.42
C ARG A 107 5.74 0.23 2.73
N LEU A 108 6.20 0.81 3.84
CA LEU A 108 5.81 0.47 5.20
C LEU A 108 4.97 1.62 5.77
N VAL A 109 3.83 1.31 6.37
CA VAL A 109 3.03 2.26 7.15
C VAL A 109 2.91 1.69 8.56
N MET A 110 3.26 2.50 9.56
CA MET A 110 3.12 2.19 10.98
C MET A 110 2.19 3.20 11.63
N THR A 111 1.13 2.75 12.27
CA THR A 111 0.16 3.59 12.97
C THR A 111 0.21 3.25 14.46
N ARG A 112 0.70 4.21 15.26
CA ARG A 112 0.76 4.07 16.71
C ARG A 112 -0.64 4.12 17.33
N PRO A 113 -0.85 3.60 18.55
CA PRO A 113 -2.12 3.74 19.27
C PRO A 113 -2.58 5.19 19.47
N THR A 114 -1.65 6.15 19.47
CA THR A 114 -1.92 7.59 19.52
C THR A 114 -2.57 8.13 18.24
N GLY A 115 -2.60 7.34 17.16
CA GLY A 115 -3.10 7.73 15.84
C GLY A 115 -2.04 8.31 14.90
N VAL A 116 -0.82 8.57 15.39
CA VAL A 116 0.26 9.07 14.55
C VAL A 116 0.75 7.97 13.61
N ALA A 117 0.77 8.28 12.30
CA ALA A 117 1.22 7.37 11.27
C ALA A 117 2.62 7.76 10.77
N THR A 118 3.51 6.78 10.66
CA THR A 118 4.82 6.90 10.00
C THR A 118 4.79 6.08 8.72
N THR A 119 5.24 6.66 7.62
CA THR A 119 5.36 6.01 6.32
C THR A 119 6.82 5.98 5.90
N VAL A 120 7.29 4.81 5.47
CA VAL A 120 8.61 4.60 4.89
C VAL A 120 8.45 4.06 3.48
N GLU A 121 9.12 4.66 2.51
CA GLU A 121 9.05 4.29 1.09
C GLU A 121 10.46 4.09 0.54
N ALA A 122 10.64 3.06 -0.29
CA ALA A 122 11.90 2.79 -0.98
C ALA A 122 11.66 2.17 -2.35
N GLU A 123 12.42 2.61 -3.34
CA GLU A 123 12.40 2.09 -4.71
C GLU A 123 12.72 0.59 -4.76
N ALA A 124 13.72 0.18 -3.98
CA ALA A 124 14.12 -1.22 -3.85
C ALA A 124 14.44 -1.54 -2.38
N ALA A 125 13.99 -2.69 -1.91
CA ALA A 125 14.35 -3.24 -0.62
C ALA A 125 14.62 -4.74 -0.74
N LEU A 126 15.47 -5.28 0.12
CA LEU A 126 15.73 -6.70 0.25
C LEU A 126 15.29 -7.15 1.64
N LEU A 127 14.34 -8.07 1.69
CA LEU A 127 13.97 -8.78 2.92
C LEU A 127 14.75 -10.09 2.97
N ASP A 128 15.60 -10.24 3.99
CA ASP A 128 16.28 -11.49 4.31
C ASP A 128 15.55 -12.17 5.48
N THR A 129 14.83 -13.25 5.20
CA THR A 129 14.02 -13.92 6.22
C THR A 129 14.85 -14.84 7.13
N THR A 130 16.08 -15.20 6.74
CA THR A 130 16.98 -16.03 7.56
C THR A 130 17.68 -15.19 8.63
N ARG A 131 18.22 -14.05 8.20
CA ARG A 131 18.88 -13.08 9.08
C ARG A 131 17.90 -12.14 9.76
N GLU A 132 16.66 -12.08 9.27
CA GLU A 132 15.59 -11.18 9.72
C GLU A 132 15.99 -9.71 9.56
N LEU A 133 16.45 -9.38 8.35
CA LEU A 133 16.91 -8.04 7.99
C LEU A 133 16.06 -7.46 6.85
N VAL A 134 15.82 -6.14 6.90
CA VAL A 134 15.43 -5.36 5.72
C VAL A 134 16.59 -4.47 5.34
N VAL A 135 17.02 -4.55 4.09
CA VAL A 135 18.12 -3.75 3.55
C VAL A 135 17.59 -2.85 2.44
N ILE A 136 17.83 -1.55 2.56
CA ILE A 136 17.54 -0.54 1.54
C ILE A 136 18.88 0.12 1.22
N LYS A 137 19.51 -0.27 0.10
CA LYS A 137 20.85 0.23 -0.26
C LYS A 137 20.85 1.67 -0.76
N ASP A 138 19.77 2.07 -1.42
CA ASP A 138 19.61 3.40 -1.97
C ASP A 138 18.98 4.31 -0.92
N ILE A 139 17.82 4.90 -1.23
CA ILE A 139 17.17 5.91 -0.41
C ILE A 139 15.88 5.35 0.18
N ALA A 140 15.72 5.52 1.49
CA ALA A 140 14.44 5.40 2.18
C ALA A 140 13.88 6.81 2.47
N HIS A 141 12.67 7.07 2.00
CA HIS A 141 11.91 8.28 2.34
C HIS A 141 11.02 7.99 3.54
N VAL A 142 11.17 8.79 4.59
CA VAL A 142 10.39 8.68 5.82
C VAL A 142 9.47 9.89 5.93
N SER A 143 8.23 9.70 6.33
CA SER A 143 7.32 10.79 6.65
C SER A 143 6.40 10.43 7.82
N THR A 144 5.98 11.42 8.59
CA THR A 144 4.98 11.24 9.64
C THR A 144 3.74 12.06 9.33
N SER A 145 2.58 11.64 9.84
CA SER A 145 1.32 12.38 9.72
C SER A 145 1.36 13.75 10.42
N GLU A 146 2.36 13.99 11.26
CA GLU A 146 2.57 15.25 11.99
C GLU A 146 3.44 16.25 11.20
N GLY A 147 3.96 15.86 10.03
CA GLY A 147 4.67 16.77 9.13
C GLY A 147 6.18 16.58 9.06
N THR A 148 6.77 15.73 9.93
CA THR A 148 8.19 15.38 9.84
C THR A 148 8.46 14.58 8.58
N LYS A 149 9.53 14.92 7.87
CA LYS A 149 10.03 14.21 6.69
C LYS A 149 11.49 13.86 6.87
N GLY A 150 11.93 12.78 6.26
CA GLY A 150 13.32 12.37 6.32
C GLY A 150 13.75 11.54 5.14
N VAL A 151 15.05 11.49 4.95
CA VAL A 151 15.74 10.73 3.91
C VAL A 151 16.87 10.00 4.61
N VAL A 152 16.93 8.67 4.45
CA VAL A 152 17.99 7.82 4.99
C VAL A 152 18.59 7.02 3.85
N ALA A 153 19.88 7.19 3.59
CA ALA A 153 20.61 6.38 2.62
C ALA A 153 21.26 5.15 3.27
N ASP A 154 21.34 4.05 2.51
CA ASP A 154 21.99 2.79 2.88
C ASP A 154 21.61 2.31 4.29
N SER A 155 20.37 1.86 4.43
CA SER A 155 19.79 1.49 5.72
C SER A 155 19.54 0.00 5.86
N ILE A 156 19.76 -0.50 7.08
CA ILE A 156 19.54 -1.88 7.49
C ILE A 156 18.69 -1.87 8.74
N PHE A 157 17.52 -2.49 8.67
CA PHE A 157 16.69 -2.78 9.84
C PHE A 157 16.86 -4.25 10.24
N ASP A 158 17.19 -4.47 11.51
CA ASP A 158 17.32 -5.80 12.10
C ASP A 158 16.14 -6.05 13.05
N TYR A 159 15.29 -7.03 12.69
CA TYR A 159 14.10 -7.36 13.49
C TYR A 159 14.44 -8.04 14.82
N LYS A 160 15.56 -8.78 14.91
CA LYS A 160 15.96 -9.51 16.13
C LYS A 160 16.38 -8.54 17.23
N THR A 161 17.16 -7.55 16.85
CA THR A 161 17.68 -6.52 17.77
C THR A 161 16.78 -5.28 17.82
N GLN A 162 15.77 -5.22 16.96
CA GLN A 162 14.89 -4.07 16.75
C GLN A 162 15.68 -2.77 16.54
N SER A 163 16.69 -2.84 15.67
CA SER A 163 17.65 -1.77 15.43
C SER A 163 17.66 -1.36 13.96
N LEU A 164 17.66 -0.06 13.71
CA LEU A 164 17.90 0.53 12.40
C LEU A 164 19.31 1.12 12.39
N VAL A 165 20.07 0.84 11.33
CA VAL A 165 21.37 1.47 11.08
C VAL A 165 21.33 2.08 9.68
N GLY A 166 21.49 3.39 9.58
CA GLY A 166 21.75 4.12 8.33
C GLY A 166 23.24 4.38 8.21
N GLN A 167 23.87 3.79 7.19
CA GLN A 167 25.31 3.87 6.92
C GLN A 167 25.66 5.02 5.98
N GLY A 168 24.66 5.61 5.33
CA GLY A 168 24.81 6.77 4.45
C GLY A 168 24.23 8.07 5.02
N PRO A 169 24.24 9.14 4.21
CA PRO A 169 23.69 10.44 4.57
C PRO A 169 22.25 10.35 5.07
N VAL A 170 21.95 11.15 6.09
CA VAL A 170 20.63 11.28 6.68
C VAL A 170 20.22 12.75 6.72
N THR A 171 18.98 13.01 6.33
CA THR A 171 18.38 14.34 6.43
C THR A 171 17.00 14.22 7.06
N ILE A 172 16.67 15.10 8.01
CA ILE A 172 15.34 15.15 8.64
C ILE A 172 14.88 16.61 8.70
N ASP A 173 13.70 16.86 8.15
CA ASP A 173 12.95 18.10 8.27
C ASP A 173 11.83 17.87 9.29
N TYR A 174 11.95 18.50 10.45
CA TYR A 174 10.94 18.41 11.50
C TYR A 174 9.78 19.37 11.24
N ALA A 175 8.61 19.04 11.76
CA ALA A 175 7.41 19.86 11.61
C ALA A 175 7.53 21.27 12.22
N ASP A 176 8.43 21.45 13.17
CA ASP A 176 8.69 22.75 13.82
C ASP A 176 9.64 23.66 13.02
N GLY A 177 10.17 23.18 11.88
CA GLY A 177 11.13 23.90 11.05
C GLY A 177 12.60 23.56 11.35
N THR A 178 12.87 22.70 12.34
CA THR A 178 14.22 22.20 12.60
C THR A 178 14.70 21.33 11.44
N HIS A 179 15.95 21.52 11.02
CA HIS A 179 16.59 20.74 9.96
C HIS A 179 17.83 20.01 10.51
N LEU A 180 17.88 18.69 10.32
CA LEU A 180 19.00 17.84 10.75
C LEU A 180 19.66 17.22 9.53
N VAL A 181 20.99 17.30 9.46
CA VAL A 181 21.83 16.58 8.50
C VAL A 181 22.84 15.75 9.29
N ALA A 182 23.04 14.49 8.92
CA ALA A 182 24.03 13.61 9.54
C ALA A 182 24.67 12.67 8.52
N GLU A 183 25.83 12.12 8.85
CA GLU A 183 26.52 11.14 8.01
C GLU A 183 26.06 9.70 8.25
N GLY A 184 25.33 9.46 9.34
CA GLY A 184 24.79 8.16 9.67
C GLY A 184 23.81 8.24 10.84
N LEU A 185 23.09 7.14 11.05
CA LEU A 185 22.03 7.03 12.03
C LEU A 185 22.05 5.63 12.65
N THR A 186 21.82 5.56 13.96
CA THR A 186 21.38 4.34 14.64
C THR A 186 20.10 4.64 15.41
N TYR A 187 19.08 3.81 15.25
CA TYR A 187 17.89 3.84 16.06
C TYR A 187 17.68 2.49 16.74
N ASN A 188 17.43 2.51 18.05
CA ASN A 188 17.12 1.33 18.83
C ASN A 188 15.66 1.41 19.32
N ALA A 189 14.80 0.51 18.85
CA ALA A 189 13.38 0.57 19.15
C ALA A 189 13.03 0.20 20.61
N ILE A 190 13.87 -0.63 21.26
CA ILE A 190 13.68 -1.05 22.66
C ILE A 190 13.87 0.15 23.60
N THR A 191 14.93 0.93 23.38
CA THR A 191 15.27 2.11 24.19
C THR A 191 14.65 3.39 23.65
N MET A 192 14.10 3.35 22.44
CA MET A 192 13.57 4.48 21.68
C MET A 192 14.59 5.60 21.43
N ILE A 193 15.89 5.27 21.40
CA ILE A 193 16.97 6.24 21.21
C ILE A 193 17.35 6.33 19.74
N TRP A 194 17.39 7.56 19.22
CA TRP A 194 17.98 7.91 17.94
C TRP A 194 19.36 8.54 18.17
N THR A 195 20.38 8.02 17.51
CA THR A 195 21.76 8.49 17.59
C THR A 195 22.24 8.83 16.19
N PHE A 196 22.67 10.07 15.99
CA PHE A 196 23.19 10.54 14.71
C PHE A 196 24.69 10.71 14.79
N THR A 197 25.38 10.32 13.71
CA THR A 197 26.84 10.46 13.61
C THR A 197 27.19 11.70 12.80
N ARG A 198 28.06 12.56 13.35
CA ARG A 198 28.52 13.81 12.69
C ARG A 198 27.34 14.65 12.20
N SER A 199 26.44 14.97 13.12
CA SER A 199 25.23 15.72 12.81
C SER A 199 25.42 17.23 12.91
N THR A 200 24.70 17.95 12.05
CA THR A 200 24.46 19.39 12.12
C THR A 200 22.96 19.60 12.28
N VAL A 201 22.57 20.43 13.24
CA VAL A 201 21.16 20.80 13.48
C VAL A 201 21.02 22.29 13.28
N THR A 202 20.08 22.68 12.42
CA THR A 202 19.71 24.08 12.17
C THR A 202 18.33 24.30 12.75
N LEU A 203 18.23 25.21 13.72
CA LEU A 203 16.96 25.59 14.32
C LEU A 203 16.38 26.78 13.54
N PRO A 204 15.04 26.88 13.43
CA PRO A 204 14.41 28.07 12.88
C PRO A 204 14.69 29.28 13.79
N ASP A 205 14.74 30.49 13.20
CA ASP A 205 14.96 31.72 13.96
C ASP A 205 13.88 31.87 15.04
N THR A 206 14.31 31.93 16.31
CA THR A 206 13.41 32.18 17.44
C THR A 206 13.51 33.66 17.83
N PRO A 207 12.38 34.34 18.12
CA PRO A 207 12.41 35.71 18.62
C PRO A 207 13.22 35.78 19.93
N GLY A 208 14.35 36.49 19.92
CA GLY A 208 15.26 36.62 21.07
C GLY A 208 16.67 36.06 20.86
N ALA A 209 16.97 35.44 19.72
CA ALA A 209 18.34 35.09 19.34
C ALA A 209 19.08 36.34 18.84
N ASP A 210 19.59 37.17 19.76
CA ASP A 210 20.55 38.21 19.39
C ASP A 210 21.87 37.54 18.94
N PRO A 211 22.40 37.86 17.75
CA PRO A 211 23.66 37.29 17.26
C PRO A 211 24.91 37.80 18.01
N GLU A 212 24.75 38.60 19.06
CA GLU A 212 25.82 39.33 19.77
C GLU A 212 26.29 38.61 21.05
N ALA A 213 26.41 37.29 21.01
CA ALA A 213 27.04 36.49 22.06
C ALA A 213 28.04 35.44 21.54
N ALA A 214 28.41 35.51 20.26
CA ALA A 214 29.60 34.83 19.75
C ALA A 214 30.76 35.82 19.76
N ASP A 215 31.37 35.99 20.94
CA ASP A 215 32.58 36.79 21.12
C ASP A 215 33.73 36.20 20.28
N PRO A 216 34.29 36.91 19.28
CA PRO A 216 35.43 36.44 18.50
C PRO A 216 36.77 36.53 19.27
N GLU A 217 36.77 36.99 20.52
CA GLU A 217 37.99 37.24 21.30
C GLU A 217 38.55 36.01 22.06
N ALA A 218 37.97 34.82 21.90
CA ALA A 218 38.55 33.58 22.48
C ALA A 218 39.61 32.89 21.58
N ALA A 219 39.85 33.39 20.35
CA ALA A 219 40.81 32.80 19.41
C ALA A 219 42.23 33.42 19.44
N LYS A 220 42.50 34.33 20.38
CA LYS A 220 43.82 34.92 20.60
C LYS A 220 44.17 34.79 22.09
N THR A 221 44.81 33.68 22.46
CA THR A 221 45.85 33.56 23.52
C THR A 221 45.98 32.08 23.89
N THR A 222 46.72 31.31 23.10
CA THR A 222 47.56 30.21 23.62
C THR A 222 48.73 30.04 22.65
N GLU A 223 49.58 31.05 22.60
CA GLU A 223 50.98 30.85 22.24
C GLU A 223 51.79 31.42 23.39
N MET A 224 52.07 30.58 24.38
CA MET A 224 53.07 30.85 25.41
C MET A 224 53.80 29.56 25.74
N THR A 225 54.91 29.39 25.02
CA THR A 225 56.17 28.75 25.41
C THR A 225 56.40 28.76 26.93
N VAL A 226 57.16 27.76 27.42
CA VAL A 226 58.24 27.80 28.44
C VAL A 226 58.29 26.44 29.17
N PRO A 227 59.45 25.96 29.68
CA PRO A 227 60.85 26.00 29.24
C PRO A 227 61.39 24.63 28.79
#